data_AF-A0A3A4PRE5-F1
#
_entry.id   AF-A0A3A4PRE5-F1
#
_cell.length_a   1.000
_cell.length_b   1.000
_cell.length_c   1.000
_cell.angle_alpha   90.00
_cell.angle_beta   90.00
_cell.angle_gamma   90.00
#
_symmetry.space_group_name_H-M   'P 1'
#
loop_
_entity.id
_entity.type
_entity.pdbx_description
1 polymer ?
#
loop_
_entity_poly.entity_id
_entity_poly.type
_entity_poly.pdbx_seq_one_letter_code
_entity_poly.pdbx_strand_id
1 'polypeptide(L)'
;MKTNHSSHLYPAAIALAALLLISVADAAFAASGGGYGSHWQSTDTFRIINFLVLAGLVFFLLRKPAAQFLGDRIKGIQEQLKELEQKKIEAEKKLAEYTRRLADLSAESDQIIDEYRRQGESMRENILKAAETAAAKLESQARRNIEHEFKKARVELEMEIMEKAISRAETMLEKNITDKDQERLVGEYLDKVVIK
;
A
#
# COMPACT_ATOMS: atom_id res chain seq x y z
N MET A 1 34.85 14.31 6.15
CA MET A 1 36.08 13.49 6.24
C MET A 1 37.27 14.38 6.54
N LYS A 2 37.67 14.48 7.82
CA LYS A 2 38.98 15.03 8.21
C LYS A 2 39.79 13.84 8.71
N THR A 3 40.61 13.27 7.86
CA THR A 3 41.56 12.22 8.22
C THR A 3 42.58 12.85 9.17
N ASN A 4 42.46 12.52 10.45
CA ASN A 4 43.35 12.99 11.50
C ASN A 4 44.72 12.29 11.35
N HIS A 5 45.51 12.76 10.38
CA HIS A 5 46.83 12.22 10.02
C HIS A 5 47.88 12.40 11.13
N SER A 6 47.55 13.10 12.22
CA SER A 6 48.44 13.29 13.38
C SER A 6 48.42 12.13 14.38
N SER A 7 47.41 11.25 14.35
CA SER A 7 47.22 10.18 15.34
C SER A 7 48.10 8.94 15.12
N HIS A 8 48.66 8.76 13.91
CA HIS A 8 49.57 7.66 13.57
C HIS A 8 51.05 7.97 13.89
N LEU A 9 51.39 9.22 14.16
CA LEU A 9 52.77 9.64 14.47
C LEU A 9 53.21 9.22 15.88
N TYR A 10 52.28 9.14 16.83
CA TYR A 10 52.58 8.79 18.23
C TYR A 10 53.02 7.33 18.45
N PRO A 11 52.36 6.29 17.90
CA PRO A 11 52.84 4.92 18.04
C PRO A 11 54.18 4.70 17.33
N ALA A 12 54.39 5.37 16.18
CA ALA A 12 55.67 5.36 15.48
C ALA A 12 56.78 6.04 16.30
N ALA A 13 56.50 7.16 16.98
CA ALA A 13 57.45 7.83 17.85
C ALA A 13 57.78 7.02 19.12
N ILE A 14 56.80 6.32 19.70
CA ILE A 14 57.00 5.40 20.84
C ILE A 14 57.87 4.21 20.42
N ALA A 15 57.55 3.60 19.28
CA ALA A 15 58.32 2.50 18.72
C ALA A 15 59.75 2.94 18.35
N LEU A 16 59.91 4.13 17.76
CA LEU A 16 61.21 4.71 17.44
C LEU A 16 62.02 4.99 18.70
N ALA A 17 61.43 5.57 19.75
CA ALA A 17 62.11 5.83 21.03
C ALA A 17 62.52 4.53 21.74
N ALA A 18 61.67 3.51 21.72
CA ALA A 18 62.01 2.18 22.24
C ALA A 18 63.14 1.52 21.43
N LEU A 19 63.12 1.65 20.11
CA LEU A 19 64.14 1.12 19.21
C LEU A 19 65.48 1.87 19.34
N LEU A 20 65.43 3.18 19.58
CA LEU A 20 66.60 4.03 19.88
C LEU A 20 67.24 3.62 21.22
N LEU A 21 66.41 3.41 22.25
CA LEU A 21 66.87 2.92 23.56
C LEU A 21 67.52 1.54 23.48
N ILE A 22 66.98 0.62 22.68
CA ILE A 22 67.56 -0.72 22.45
C ILE A 22 68.89 -0.61 21.70
N SER A 23 68.96 0.18 20.63
CA SER A 23 70.21 0.34 19.85
C SER A 23 71.36 0.98 20.64
N VAL A 24 71.04 1.88 21.58
CA VAL A 24 72.04 2.50 22.47
C VAL A 24 72.54 1.50 23.51
N ALA A 25 71.69 0.55 23.94
CA ALA A 25 72.09 -0.53 24.84
C ALA A 25 73.03 -1.54 24.16
N ASP A 26 72.75 -1.92 22.91
CA ASP A 26 73.62 -2.83 22.13
C ASP A 26 74.99 -2.21 21.82
N ALA A 27 75.03 -0.92 21.47
CA ALA A 27 76.29 -0.19 21.26
C ALA A 27 77.11 -0.07 22.57
N ALA A 28 76.43 0.06 23.73
CA ALA A 28 77.08 0.05 25.03
C ALA A 28 77.67 -1.32 25.38
N PHE A 29 77.03 -2.42 24.95
CA PHE A 29 77.51 -3.78 25.15
C PHE A 29 78.63 -4.17 24.17
N ALA A 30 78.56 -3.76 22.91
CA ALA A 30 79.58 -4.06 21.88
C ALA A 30 80.90 -3.29 22.07
N ALA A 31 80.88 -2.16 22.80
CA ALA A 31 82.10 -1.47 23.22
C ALA A 31 82.81 -2.15 24.41
N SER A 32 82.28 -3.27 24.94
CA SER A 32 82.95 -4.08 25.96
C SER A 32 83.90 -5.10 25.30
N GLY A 33 85.17 -4.73 25.19
CA GLY A 33 86.25 -5.70 25.01
C GLY A 33 86.28 -6.62 26.24
N GLY A 34 86.24 -7.93 26.01
CA GLY A 34 85.87 -8.94 27.00
C GLY A 34 86.75 -9.05 28.25
N GLY A 35 86.12 -9.55 29.31
CA GLY A 35 86.76 -9.96 30.56
C GLY A 35 85.74 -10.03 31.69
N TYR A 36 85.32 -11.24 32.06
CA TYR A 36 84.60 -11.50 33.31
C TYR A 36 85.56 -11.25 34.49
N GLY A 37 85.69 -9.99 34.88
CA GLY A 37 86.40 -9.55 36.06
C GLY A 37 85.54 -8.50 36.75
N SER A 38 85.09 -8.80 37.96
CA SER A 38 84.32 -7.91 38.83
C SER A 38 85.17 -6.71 39.27
N HIS A 39 85.36 -5.73 38.39
CA HIS A 39 85.89 -4.42 38.76
C HIS A 39 85.10 -3.34 38.02
N TRP A 40 84.20 -2.67 38.75
CA TRP A 40 83.47 -1.50 38.27
C TRP A 40 84.46 -0.44 37.76
N GLN A 41 84.37 -0.09 36.48
CA GLN A 41 85.14 1.01 35.92
C GLN A 41 84.29 2.29 36.01
N SER A 42 84.93 3.43 36.29
CA SER A 42 84.24 4.72 36.42
C SER A 42 83.39 5.08 35.19
N THR A 43 83.73 4.53 34.02
CA THR A 43 82.98 4.65 32.75
C THR A 43 81.59 3.98 32.77
N ASP A 44 81.39 2.91 33.54
CA ASP A 44 80.09 2.21 33.61
C ASP A 44 79.06 3.01 34.41
N THR A 45 79.52 3.73 35.44
CA THR A 45 78.66 4.60 36.26
C THR A 45 78.08 5.74 35.42
N PHE A 46 78.89 6.39 34.57
CA PHE A 46 78.42 7.45 33.67
C PHE A 46 77.44 6.94 32.61
N ARG A 47 77.61 5.70 32.13
CA ARG A 47 76.69 5.07 31.16
C ARG A 47 75.33 4.77 31.78
N ILE A 48 75.31 4.22 33.01
CA ILE A 48 74.07 3.96 33.75
C ILE A 48 73.34 5.29 34.03
N ILE A 49 74.05 6.33 34.44
CA ILE A 49 73.47 7.66 34.64
C ILE A 49 72.89 8.21 33.34
N ASN A 50 73.60 8.10 32.22
CA ASN A 50 73.10 8.56 30.91
C ASN A 50 71.83 7.80 30.47
N PHE A 51 71.84 6.47 30.62
CA PHE A 51 70.66 5.64 30.35
C PHE A 51 69.47 6.01 31.24
N LEU A 52 69.68 6.23 32.54
CA LEU A 52 68.62 6.65 33.45
C LEU A 52 68.06 8.03 33.09
N VAL A 53 68.91 8.98 32.68
CA VAL A 53 68.48 10.30 32.21
C VAL A 53 67.67 10.19 30.92
N LEU A 54 68.12 9.39 29.95
CA LEU A 54 67.41 9.16 28.69
C LEU A 54 66.08 8.42 28.92
N ALA A 55 66.08 7.36 29.72
CA ALA A 55 64.89 6.61 30.09
C ALA A 55 63.87 7.48 30.84
N GLY A 56 64.34 8.35 31.74
CA GLY A 56 63.51 9.32 32.43
C GLY A 56 62.89 10.36 31.49
N LEU A 57 63.66 10.87 30.53
CA LEU A 57 63.17 11.82 29.52
C LEU A 57 62.11 11.18 28.61
N VAL A 58 62.38 9.96 28.13
CA VAL A 58 61.42 9.18 27.32
C VAL A 58 60.17 8.87 28.12
N PHE A 59 60.30 8.41 29.37
CA PHE A 59 59.15 8.15 30.24
C PHE A 59 58.29 9.40 30.45
N PHE A 60 58.90 10.55 30.72
CA PHE A 60 58.19 11.81 30.90
C PHE A 60 57.47 12.26 29.62
N LEU A 61 58.10 12.11 28.46
CA LEU A 61 57.55 12.50 27.16
C LEU A 61 56.43 11.56 26.70
N LEU A 62 56.55 10.26 26.95
CA LEU A 62 55.60 9.24 26.47
C LEU A 62 54.41 9.02 27.41
N ARG A 63 54.52 9.32 28.71
CA ARG A 63 53.45 9.09 29.69
C ARG A 63 52.12 9.74 29.29
N LYS A 64 52.15 10.97 28.76
CA LYS A 64 50.96 11.69 28.30
C LYS A 64 50.34 11.11 27.01
N PRO A 65 51.07 10.98 25.89
CA PRO A 65 50.50 10.47 24.64
C PRO A 65 50.08 8.99 24.73
N ALA A 66 50.80 8.16 25.49
CA ALA A 66 50.43 6.75 25.67
C ALA A 66 49.11 6.60 26.44
N ALA A 67 48.93 7.35 27.53
CA ALA A 67 47.68 7.34 28.29
C ALA A 67 46.51 7.90 27.47
N GLN A 68 46.74 8.95 26.69
CA GLN A 68 45.72 9.53 25.80
C GLN A 68 45.29 8.55 24.71
N PHE A 69 46.24 7.89 24.04
CA PHE A 69 45.93 6.91 23.00
C PHE A 69 45.09 5.74 23.51
N LEU A 70 45.47 5.16 24.66
CA LEU A 70 44.70 4.07 25.27
C LEU A 70 43.30 4.55 25.70
N GLY A 71 43.21 5.75 26.28
CA GLY A 71 41.93 6.37 26.66
C GLY A 71 41.01 6.61 25.45
N ASP A 72 41.54 7.13 24.35
CA ASP A 72 40.78 7.38 23.13
C ASP A 72 40.30 6.07 22.49
N ARG A 73 41.10 5.00 22.55
CA ARG A 73 40.69 3.66 22.09
C ARG A 73 39.57 3.07 22.94
N ILE A 74 39.67 3.17 24.26
CA ILE A 74 38.61 2.70 25.18
C ILE A 74 37.31 3.47 24.92
N LYS A 75 37.39 4.81 24.81
CA LYS A 75 36.23 5.66 24.50
C LYS A 75 35.60 5.31 23.16
N GLY A 76 36.40 5.13 22.11
CA GLY A 76 35.90 4.75 20.79
C GLY A 76 35.20 3.40 20.78
N ILE A 77 35.73 2.40 21.50
CA ILE A 77 35.09 1.08 21.62
C ILE A 77 33.77 1.20 22.41
N GLN A 78 33.77 1.97 23.50
CA GLN A 78 32.56 2.19 24.30
C GLN A 78 31.47 2.92 23.50
N GLU A 79 31.84 3.91 22.70
CA GLU A 79 30.92 4.64 21.83
C GLU A 79 30.35 3.73 20.74
N GLN A 80 31.19 2.92 20.09
CA GLN A 80 30.75 1.93 19.11
C GLN A 80 29.81 0.89 19.70
N LEU A 81 30.11 0.35 20.89
CA LEU A 81 29.23 -0.59 21.59
C LEU A 81 27.87 0.05 21.91
N LYS A 82 27.88 1.29 22.40
CA LYS A 82 26.64 2.03 22.70
C LYS A 82 25.83 2.29 21.43
N GLU A 83 26.47 2.67 20.34
CA GLU A 83 25.81 2.87 19.05
C GLU A 83 25.19 1.56 18.52
N LEU A 84 25.91 0.44 18.63
CA LEU A 84 25.41 -0.87 18.23
C LEU A 84 24.22 -1.32 19.09
N GLU A 85 24.28 -1.09 20.40
CA GLU A 85 23.17 -1.41 21.30
C GLU A 85 21.93 -0.57 20.99
N GLN A 86 22.11 0.74 20.75
CA GLN A 86 21.03 1.62 20.30
C GLN A 86 20.42 1.16 18.98
N LYS A 87 21.25 0.85 17.98
CA LYS A 87 20.80 0.32 16.68
C LYS A 87 20.06 -1.00 16.82
N LYS A 88 20.51 -1.89 17.71
CA LYS A 88 19.83 -3.16 17.99
C LYS A 88 18.43 -2.90 18.58
N ILE A 89 18.33 -2.05 19.59
CA ILE A 89 17.05 -1.70 20.22
C ILE A 89 16.10 -1.04 19.20
N GLU A 90 16.60 -0.15 18.35
CA GLU A 90 15.80 0.46 17.28
C GLU A 90 15.32 -0.56 16.25
N ALA A 91 16.17 -1.51 15.86
CA ALA A 91 15.81 -2.57 14.94
C ALA A 91 14.75 -3.50 15.53
N GLU A 92 14.90 -3.89 16.80
CA GLU A 92 13.91 -4.71 17.52
C GLU A 92 12.57 -3.99 17.65
N LYS A 93 12.58 -2.69 17.97
CA LYS A 93 11.36 -1.86 18.00
C LYS A 93 10.67 -1.79 16.65
N LYS A 94 11.42 -1.52 15.57
CA LYS A 94 10.87 -1.48 14.21
C LYS A 94 10.31 -2.84 13.78
N LEU A 95 10.98 -3.93 14.14
CA LEU A 95 10.49 -5.28 13.85
C LEU A 95 9.18 -5.56 14.58
N ALA A 96 9.09 -5.24 15.88
CA ALA A 96 7.86 -5.37 16.64
C ALA A 96 6.72 -4.52 16.07
N GLU A 97 7.02 -3.29 15.65
CA GLU A 97 6.06 -2.40 15.00
C GLU A 97 5.56 -2.97 13.67
N TYR A 98 6.45 -3.48 12.82
CA TYR A 98 6.06 -4.11 11.56
C TYR A 98 5.27 -5.40 11.74
N THR A 99 5.65 -6.25 12.70
CA THR A 99 4.88 -7.45 13.02
C THR A 99 3.47 -7.08 13.49
N ARG A 100 3.33 -6.05 14.33
CA ARG A 100 2.02 -5.55 14.75
C ARG A 100 1.21 -5.02 13.57
N ARG A 101 1.81 -4.16 12.74
CA ARG A 101 1.15 -3.61 11.54
C ARG A 101 0.70 -4.72 10.57
N LEU A 102 1.50 -5.76 10.40
CA LEU A 102 1.14 -6.91 9.56
C LEU A 102 -0.05 -7.69 10.15
N ALA A 103 -0.06 -7.92 11.46
CA ALA A 103 -1.19 -8.57 12.13
C ALA A 103 -2.48 -7.74 12.01
N ASP A 104 -2.37 -6.43 12.23
CA ASP A 104 -3.48 -5.49 12.08
C ASP A 104 -4.00 -5.48 10.63
N LEU A 105 -3.10 -5.49 9.64
CA LEU A 105 -3.46 -5.53 8.22
C LEU A 105 -4.16 -6.83 7.81
N SER A 106 -3.74 -7.98 8.35
CA SER A 106 -4.44 -9.25 8.12
C SER A 106 -5.86 -9.20 8.68
N ALA A 107 -6.03 -8.70 9.91
CA ALA A 107 -7.35 -8.57 10.53
C ALA A 107 -8.25 -7.58 9.76
N GLU A 108 -7.71 -6.46 9.30
CA GLU A 108 -8.44 -5.48 8.49
C GLU A 108 -8.83 -6.08 7.12
N SER A 109 -7.93 -6.85 6.50
CA SER A 109 -8.22 -7.54 5.23
C SER A 109 -9.38 -8.54 5.38
N ASP A 110 -9.38 -9.33 6.46
CA ASP A 110 -10.47 -10.27 6.73
C ASP A 110 -11.79 -9.54 6.99
N GLN A 111 -11.76 -8.44 7.75
CA GLN A 111 -12.95 -7.58 7.96
C GLN A 111 -13.49 -7.01 6.65
N ILE A 112 -12.61 -6.54 5.76
CA ILE A 112 -12.98 -6.03 4.45
C ILE A 112 -13.65 -7.14 3.62
N ILE A 113 -13.09 -8.35 3.59
CA ILE A 113 -13.66 -9.48 2.85
C ILE A 113 -15.06 -9.84 3.38
N ASP A 114 -15.23 -9.89 4.70
CA ASP A 114 -16.52 -10.20 5.32
C ASP A 114 -17.56 -9.09 5.10
N GLU A 115 -17.14 -7.83 5.07
CA GLU A 115 -18.00 -6.70 4.72
C GLU A 115 -18.44 -6.79 3.25
N TYR A 116 -17.52 -7.04 2.31
CA TYR A 116 -17.86 -7.23 0.90
C TYR A 116 -18.78 -8.43 0.66
N ARG A 117 -18.61 -9.53 1.41
CA ARG A 117 -19.53 -10.68 1.35
C ARG A 117 -20.94 -10.28 1.78
N ARG A 118 -21.09 -9.63 2.93
CA ARG A 118 -22.39 -9.15 3.43
C ARG A 118 -23.05 -8.15 2.49
N GLN A 119 -22.27 -7.22 1.93
CA GLN A 119 -22.76 -6.27 0.93
C GLN A 119 -23.19 -6.99 -0.36
N GLY A 120 -22.42 -7.99 -0.81
CA GLY A 120 -22.75 -8.80 -1.97
C GLY A 120 -24.05 -9.60 -1.79
N GLU A 121 -24.25 -10.21 -0.62
CA GLU A 121 -25.48 -10.92 -0.28
C GLU A 121 -26.69 -9.98 -0.24
N SER A 122 -26.56 -8.82 0.43
CA SER A 122 -27.62 -7.82 0.47
C SER A 122 -27.95 -7.28 -0.92
N MET A 123 -26.94 -7.00 -1.74
CA MET A 123 -27.14 -6.55 -3.11
C MET A 123 -27.82 -7.61 -3.96
N ARG A 124 -27.44 -8.88 -3.82
CA ARG A 124 -28.10 -10.00 -4.50
C ARG A 124 -29.58 -10.08 -4.13
N GLU A 125 -29.91 -9.99 -2.84
CA GLU A 125 -31.29 -10.02 -2.37
C GLU A 125 -32.10 -8.84 -2.92
N ASN A 126 -31.51 -7.64 -2.93
CA ASN A 126 -32.14 -6.44 -3.48
C ASN A 126 -32.39 -6.55 -4.99
N ILE A 127 -31.43 -7.10 -5.74
CA ILE A 127 -31.58 -7.35 -7.19
C ILE A 127 -32.70 -8.35 -7.45
N LEU A 128 -32.76 -9.44 -6.69
CA LEU A 128 -33.83 -10.44 -6.81
C LEU A 128 -35.21 -9.82 -6.53
N LYS A 129 -35.36 -9.09 -5.43
CA LYS A 129 -36.61 -8.39 -5.08
C LYS A 129 -37.02 -7.36 -6.14
N ALA A 130 -36.05 -6.61 -6.67
CA ALA A 130 -36.30 -5.65 -7.74
C ALA A 130 -36.75 -6.34 -9.04
N ALA A 131 -36.12 -7.47 -9.38
CA ALA A 131 -36.47 -8.27 -10.55
C ALA A 131 -37.88 -8.87 -10.43
N GLU A 132 -38.24 -9.43 -9.27
CA GLU A 132 -39.58 -9.95 -8.98
C GLU A 132 -40.63 -8.84 -9.09
N THR A 133 -40.36 -7.67 -8.49
CA THR A 133 -41.26 -6.51 -8.57
C THR A 133 -41.43 -6.02 -10.02
N ALA A 134 -40.34 -5.97 -10.78
CA ALA A 134 -40.36 -5.58 -12.19
C ALA A 134 -41.14 -6.59 -13.04
N ALA A 135 -40.95 -7.89 -12.80
CA ALA A 135 -41.69 -8.95 -13.48
C ALA A 135 -43.20 -8.86 -13.19
N ALA A 136 -43.59 -8.71 -11.93
CA ALA A 136 -45.00 -8.54 -11.54
C ALA A 136 -45.62 -7.28 -12.17
N LYS A 137 -44.87 -6.16 -12.21
CA LYS A 137 -45.31 -4.94 -12.88
C LYS A 137 -45.49 -5.13 -14.38
N LEU A 138 -44.56 -5.84 -15.02
CA LEU A 138 -44.61 -6.14 -16.45
C LEU A 138 -45.80 -7.05 -16.79
N GLU A 139 -46.05 -8.08 -16.00
CA GLU A 139 -47.21 -8.96 -16.18
C GLU A 139 -48.52 -8.18 -16.01
N SER A 140 -48.61 -7.34 -14.98
CA SER A 140 -49.77 -6.48 -14.74
C SER A 140 -50.01 -5.51 -15.91
N GLN A 141 -48.95 -4.93 -16.46
CA GLN A 141 -49.05 -4.05 -17.63
C GLN A 141 -49.45 -4.82 -18.89
N ALA A 142 -48.88 -6.01 -19.11
CA ALA A 142 -49.23 -6.86 -20.24
C ALA A 142 -50.71 -7.26 -20.20
N ARG A 143 -51.23 -7.64 -19.02
CA ARG A 143 -52.66 -7.96 -18.83
C ARG A 143 -53.56 -6.76 -19.16
N ARG A 144 -53.21 -5.56 -18.67
CA ARG A 144 -53.95 -4.33 -19.02
C ARG A 144 -53.92 -4.04 -20.53
N ASN A 145 -52.75 -4.18 -21.15
CA ASN A 145 -52.61 -3.95 -22.59
C ASN A 145 -53.44 -4.94 -23.40
N ILE A 146 -53.40 -6.23 -23.04
CA ILE A 146 -54.22 -7.27 -23.67
C ILE A 146 -55.70 -6.93 -23.56
N GLU A 147 -56.17 -6.52 -22.37
CA GLU A 147 -57.58 -6.16 -22.18
C GLU A 147 -57.97 -4.94 -23.04
N HIS A 148 -57.09 -3.93 -23.13
CA HIS A 148 -57.30 -2.77 -23.98
C HIS A 148 -57.35 -3.13 -25.47
N GLU A 149 -56.40 -3.93 -25.96
CA GLU A 149 -56.38 -4.39 -27.35
C GLU A 149 -57.57 -5.27 -27.67
N PHE A 150 -58.00 -6.14 -26.74
CA PHE A 150 -59.18 -6.98 -26.95
C PHE A 150 -60.47 -6.15 -27.04
N LYS A 151 -60.62 -5.12 -26.18
CA LYS A 151 -61.74 -4.17 -26.27
C LYS A 151 -61.73 -3.43 -27.61
N LYS A 152 -60.56 -2.97 -28.05
CA LYS A 152 -60.39 -2.28 -29.33
C LYS A 152 -60.75 -3.18 -30.51
N ALA A 153 -60.19 -4.39 -30.57
CA ALA A 153 -60.46 -5.37 -31.61
C ALA A 153 -61.94 -5.76 -31.68
N ARG A 154 -62.61 -5.86 -30.52
CA ARG A 154 -64.05 -6.12 -30.47
C ARG A 154 -64.85 -4.98 -31.10
N VAL A 155 -64.55 -3.72 -30.77
CA VAL A 155 -65.22 -2.56 -31.35
C VAL A 155 -64.98 -2.49 -32.86
N GLU A 156 -63.76 -2.75 -33.31
CA GLU A 156 -63.42 -2.80 -34.73
C GLU A 156 -64.19 -3.90 -35.47
N LEU A 157 -64.30 -5.09 -34.88
CA LEU A 157 -65.09 -6.19 -35.43
C LEU A 157 -66.59 -5.87 -35.48
N GLU A 158 -67.14 -5.24 -34.43
CA GLU A 158 -68.54 -4.81 -34.41
C GLU A 158 -68.82 -3.80 -35.54
N MET A 159 -67.91 -2.85 -35.79
CA MET A 159 -68.00 -1.90 -36.91
C MET A 159 -67.93 -2.61 -38.27
N GLU A 160 -66.99 -3.53 -38.47
CA GLU A 160 -66.85 -4.26 -39.75
C GLU A 160 -68.09 -5.13 -40.05
N ILE A 161 -68.68 -5.75 -39.01
CA ILE A 161 -69.92 -6.50 -39.14
C ILE A 161 -71.08 -5.58 -39.51
N MET A 162 -71.20 -4.41 -38.86
CA MET A 162 -72.24 -3.43 -39.19
C MET A 162 -72.12 -2.94 -40.63
N GLU A 163 -70.91 -2.62 -41.08
CA GLU A 163 -70.64 -2.17 -42.45
C GLU A 163 -71.03 -3.26 -43.48
N LYS A 164 -70.62 -4.51 -43.25
CA LYS A 164 -70.99 -5.63 -44.14
C LYS A 164 -72.49 -5.93 -44.10
N ALA A 165 -73.14 -5.79 -42.95
CA ALA A 165 -74.58 -5.99 -42.82
C ALA A 165 -75.36 -4.91 -43.59
N ILE A 166 -74.96 -3.64 -43.46
CA ILE A 166 -75.55 -2.51 -44.20
C ILE A 166 -75.35 -2.71 -45.71
N SER A 167 -74.12 -2.99 -46.16
CA SER A 167 -73.83 -3.22 -47.58
C SER A 167 -74.65 -4.38 -48.17
N ARG A 168 -74.84 -5.46 -47.41
CA ARG A 168 -75.67 -6.59 -47.84
C ARG A 168 -77.16 -6.25 -47.83
N ALA A 169 -77.62 -5.45 -46.86
CA ALA A 169 -79.00 -4.97 -46.80
C ALA A 169 -79.31 -4.03 -47.97
N GLU A 170 -78.40 -3.10 -48.31
CA GLU A 170 -78.48 -2.23 -49.49
C GLU A 170 -78.60 -3.06 -50.77
N THR A 171 -77.69 -4.02 -50.97
CA THR A 171 -77.72 -4.92 -52.15
C THR A 171 -79.02 -5.73 -52.22
N MET A 172 -79.57 -6.14 -51.08
CA MET A 172 -80.85 -6.88 -51.03
C MET A 172 -82.04 -5.96 -51.32
N LEU A 173 -82.02 -4.72 -50.81
CA LEU A 173 -83.06 -3.73 -51.04
C LEU A 173 -83.10 -3.31 -52.51
N GLU A 174 -81.95 -3.03 -53.12
CA GLU A 174 -81.84 -2.74 -54.56
C GLU A 174 -82.44 -3.84 -55.43
N LYS A 175 -82.28 -5.11 -55.04
CA LYS A 175 -82.80 -6.26 -55.80
C LYS A 175 -84.29 -6.53 -55.61
N ASN A 176 -84.89 -6.09 -54.50
CA ASN A 176 -86.27 -6.44 -54.13
C ASN A 176 -87.23 -5.24 -54.08
N ILE A 177 -86.74 -4.01 -54.31
CA ILE A 177 -87.58 -2.82 -54.32
C ILE A 177 -88.55 -2.84 -55.51
N THR A 178 -89.82 -2.50 -55.25
CA THR A 178 -90.88 -2.44 -56.25
C THR A 178 -91.38 -1.01 -56.44
N ASP A 179 -92.02 -0.70 -57.57
CA ASP A 179 -92.56 0.65 -57.85
C ASP A 179 -93.57 1.11 -56.78
N LYS A 180 -94.35 0.17 -56.22
CA LYS A 180 -95.26 0.42 -55.09
C LYS A 180 -94.52 0.84 -53.81
N ASP A 181 -93.35 0.26 -53.55
CA ASP A 181 -92.53 0.64 -52.38
C ASP A 181 -91.93 2.02 -52.54
N GLN A 182 -91.50 2.40 -53.75
CA GLN A 182 -91.03 3.77 -54.03
C GLN A 182 -92.14 4.80 -53.82
N GLU A 183 -93.34 4.54 -54.33
CA GLU A 183 -94.49 5.45 -54.20
C GLU A 183 -94.91 5.61 -52.72
N ARG A 184 -94.88 4.52 -51.94
CA ARG A 184 -95.11 4.56 -50.48
C ARG A 184 -94.02 5.35 -49.74
N LEU A 185 -92.75 5.15 -50.06
CA LEU A 185 -91.62 5.85 -49.42
C LEU A 185 -91.66 7.36 -49.70
N VAL A 186 -92.03 7.77 -50.92
CA VAL A 186 -92.24 9.18 -51.28
C VAL A 186 -93.41 9.77 -50.48
N GLY A 187 -94.51 9.03 -50.36
CA GLY A 187 -95.65 9.41 -49.53
C GLY A 187 -95.27 9.61 -48.06
N GLU A 188 -94.57 8.64 -47.45
CA GLU A 188 -94.09 8.74 -46.07
C GLU A 188 -93.11 9.91 -45.86
N TYR A 189 -92.20 10.17 -46.82
CA TYR A 189 -91.28 11.32 -46.75
C TYR A 189 -92.02 12.65 -46.80
N LEU A 190 -92.96 12.81 -47.72
CA LEU A 190 -93.79 14.00 -47.82
C LEU A 190 -94.59 14.21 -46.55
N ASP A 191 -95.18 13.15 -45.99
CA ASP A 191 -95.95 13.23 -44.74
C ASP A 191 -95.05 13.62 -43.54
N LYS A 192 -93.85 13.04 -43.43
CA LYS A 192 -92.91 13.38 -42.34
C LYS A 192 -92.36 14.81 -42.41
N VAL A 193 -92.21 15.35 -43.63
CA VAL A 193 -91.70 16.71 -43.86
C VAL A 193 -92.83 17.74 -43.80
N VAL A 194 -94.07 17.36 -44.12
CA VAL A 194 -95.27 18.21 -44.05
C VAL A 194 -95.92 18.20 -42.65
N ILE A 195 -95.68 17.18 -41.82
CA ILE A 195 -96.12 17.13 -40.41
C ILE A 195 -95.14 17.88 -39.47
N LYS A 196 -94.42 18.89 -39.98
CA LYS A 196 -93.72 19.87 -39.15
C LYS A 196 -93.98 21.29 -39.59
#